data_AF-M7T958-F1
#
_entry.id   AF-M7T958-F1
#
_cell.length_a   1.000
_cell.length_b   1.000
_cell.length_c   1.000
_cell.angle_alpha   90.00
_cell.angle_beta   90.00
_cell.angle_gamma   90.00
#
_symmetry.space_group_name_H-M   'P 1'
#
loop_
_entity.id
_entity.type
_entity.pdbx_description
1 polymer ?
#
loop_
_entity_poly.entity_id
_entity_poly.type
_entity_poly.pdbx_seq_one_letter_code
_entity_poly.pdbx_strand_id
1 'polypeptide(L)'
;MAAMKHAADQRTPPKEKDLLRKALQLWMAIRLTTKSTVIIGNETLGMSQDIMDETSPLRGQIPLPPVMGAQIELILIHQIQTSLRREMLENLQAMTQANKHQTWYTTYLVTFILLHNVALLCQHDAGYARKHGIKSRFARKDMVREYQVGANILLAYFHYCNKGIYPFSAECKEQDLSSLADLDGSKTKFIFVTRKAVDDNINFTNRIGNPRQRSNAHQEHTAESS
;
A
#
# COMPACT_ATOMS: atom_id res chain seq x y z
N MET A 1 2.74 10.83 2.69
CA MET A 1 2.72 12.24 3.16
C MET A 1 1.63 13.09 2.49
N ALA A 2 1.35 12.96 1.18
CA ALA A 2 0.32 13.76 0.50
C ALA A 2 -1.08 13.68 1.15
N ALA A 3 -1.55 12.48 1.51
CA ALA A 3 -2.84 12.30 2.18
C ALA A 3 -2.93 13.00 3.55
N MET A 4 -1.86 12.95 4.36
CA MET A 4 -1.81 13.66 5.64
C MET A 4 -1.83 15.18 5.44
N LYS A 5 -1.08 15.70 4.45
CA LYS A 5 -1.08 17.13 4.11
C LYS A 5 -2.48 17.58 3.66
N HIS A 6 -3.13 16.81 2.79
CA HIS A 6 -4.47 17.12 2.30
C HIS A 6 -5.53 17.06 3.41
N ALA A 7 -5.43 16.10 4.34
CA ALA A 7 -6.31 16.02 5.50
C ALA A 7 -6.10 17.17 6.51
N ALA A 8 -4.87 17.69 6.61
CA ALA A 8 -4.54 18.81 7.50
C ALA A 8 -4.88 20.20 6.90
N ASP A 9 -5.07 20.30 5.58
CA ASP A 9 -5.40 21.56 4.91
C ASP A 9 -6.77 22.07 5.38
N GLN A 10 -6.84 23.32 5.84
CA GLN A 10 -8.08 23.95 6.30
C GLN A 10 -9.15 24.03 5.21
N ARG A 11 -8.74 24.13 3.93
CA ARG A 11 -9.62 24.24 2.76
C ARG A 11 -10.30 22.91 2.41
N THR A 12 -9.75 21.78 2.87
CA THR A 12 -10.33 20.47 2.59
C THR A 12 -11.66 20.29 3.33
N PRO A 13 -12.76 19.96 2.63
CA PRO A 13 -14.07 19.74 3.25
C PRO A 13 -14.05 18.67 4.35
N PRO A 14 -14.88 18.81 5.41
CA PRO A 14 -14.88 17.88 6.55
C PRO A 14 -15.09 16.41 6.16
N LYS A 15 -15.95 16.14 5.16
CA LYS A 15 -16.22 14.77 4.69
C LYS A 15 -14.98 14.11 4.06
N GLU A 16 -14.18 14.89 3.32
CA GLU A 16 -12.93 14.40 2.73
C GLU A 16 -11.87 14.15 3.79
N LYS A 17 -11.72 15.05 4.77
CA LYS A 17 -10.82 14.88 5.91
C LYS A 17 -11.15 13.62 6.70
N ASP A 18 -12.42 13.41 6.98
CA ASP A 18 -12.87 12.25 7.74
C ASP A 18 -12.58 10.94 7.00
N LEU A 19 -12.85 10.88 5.69
CA LEU A 19 -12.52 9.71 4.87
C LEU A 19 -11.00 9.43 4.85
N LEU A 20 -10.17 10.47 4.64
CA LEU A 20 -8.71 10.33 4.64
C LEU A 20 -8.18 9.85 5.99
N ARG A 21 -8.72 10.41 7.09
CA ARG A 21 -8.36 10.01 8.45
C ARG A 21 -8.70 8.54 8.70
N LYS A 22 -9.92 8.12 8.35
CA LYS A 22 -10.35 6.72 8.46
C LYS A 22 -9.46 5.79 7.62
N ALA A 23 -9.12 6.18 6.39
CA ALA A 23 -8.23 5.41 5.52
C ALA A 23 -6.81 5.28 6.12
N LEU A 24 -6.26 6.35 6.69
CA LEU A 24 -4.95 6.35 7.36
C LEU A 24 -4.95 5.54 8.66
N GLN A 25 -6.01 5.65 9.47
CA GLN A 25 -6.19 4.86 10.69
C GLN A 25 -6.31 3.37 10.37
N LEU A 26 -7.12 3.01 9.36
CA LEU A 26 -7.26 1.63 8.92
C LEU A 26 -5.93 1.10 8.36
N TRP A 27 -5.24 1.88 7.54
CA TRP A 27 -3.89 1.55 7.07
C TRP A 27 -2.97 1.25 8.24
N MET A 28 -2.85 2.14 9.21
CA MET A 28 -1.98 1.94 10.37
C MET A 28 -2.38 0.71 11.19
N ALA A 29 -3.67 0.53 11.47
CA ALA A 29 -4.16 -0.62 12.24
C ALA A 29 -3.82 -1.95 11.57
N ILE A 30 -3.90 -2.04 10.24
CA ILE A 30 -3.48 -3.23 9.47
C ILE A 30 -1.95 -3.40 9.49
N ARG A 31 -1.19 -2.29 9.44
CA ARG A 31 0.28 -2.36 9.51
C ARG A 31 0.78 -2.88 10.85
N LEU A 32 0.14 -2.50 11.95
CA LEU A 32 0.48 -2.97 13.28
C LEU A 32 0.28 -4.49 13.46
N THR A 33 -0.68 -5.09 12.74
CA THR A 33 -0.92 -6.55 12.77
C THR A 33 -0.11 -7.34 11.74
N THR A 34 0.77 -6.68 10.97
CA THR A 34 1.58 -7.32 9.91
C THR A 34 3.07 -7.02 10.02
N LYS A 35 3.47 -6.46 11.16
CA LYS A 35 4.85 -6.13 11.48
C LYS A 35 5.18 -6.65 12.86
N SER A 36 6.40 -7.17 13.00
CA SER A 36 6.94 -7.50 14.31
C SER A 36 7.04 -6.24 15.16
N THR A 37 6.57 -6.34 16.40
CA THR A 37 6.61 -5.28 17.40
C THR A 37 7.68 -5.60 18.43
N VAL A 38 8.37 -4.55 18.87
CA VAL A 38 9.44 -4.64 19.86
C VAL A 38 9.20 -3.61 20.96
N ILE A 39 9.62 -3.93 22.17
CA ILE A 39 9.60 -3.02 23.30
C ILE A 39 10.75 -2.02 23.13
N ILE A 40 10.43 -0.74 23.31
CA ILE A 40 11.37 0.37 23.28
C ILE A 40 11.28 1.15 24.59
N GLY A 41 12.41 1.66 25.08
CA GLY A 41 12.49 2.45 26.32
C GLY A 41 13.15 1.70 27.47
N ASN A 42 13.05 2.28 28.67
CA ASN A 42 13.72 1.79 29.88
C ASN A 42 13.00 0.57 30.51
N GLU A 43 11.69 0.48 30.35
CA GLU A 43 10.91 -0.66 30.81
C GLU A 43 11.00 -1.80 29.80
N THR A 44 11.52 -2.95 30.23
CA THR A 44 11.80 -4.12 29.39
C THR A 44 10.95 -5.34 29.76
N LEU A 45 10.04 -5.21 30.73
CA LEU A 45 9.27 -6.29 31.34
C LEU A 45 10.18 -7.40 31.90
N GLY A 46 11.38 -7.03 32.36
CA GLY A 46 12.39 -7.95 32.87
C GLY A 46 13.08 -8.81 31.80
N MET A 47 12.88 -8.52 30.51
CA MET A 47 13.51 -9.25 29.41
C MET A 47 14.86 -8.66 29.01
N SER A 48 15.80 -9.53 28.65
CA SER A 48 17.11 -9.16 28.14
C SER A 48 17.10 -8.93 26.62
N GLN A 49 18.00 -8.08 26.13
CA GLN A 49 18.15 -7.76 24.70
C GLN A 49 18.79 -8.90 23.87
N ASP A 50 19.41 -9.87 24.54
CA ASP A 50 20.07 -11.04 23.94
C ASP A 50 19.17 -12.28 23.86
N ILE A 51 17.86 -12.13 24.10
CA ILE A 51 16.88 -13.23 24.05
C ILE A 51 16.77 -13.89 22.67
N MET A 52 17.15 -13.17 21.61
CA MET A 52 17.10 -13.66 20.23
C MET A 52 18.48 -14.10 19.77
N ASP A 53 18.55 -15.23 19.08
CA ASP A 53 19.80 -15.74 18.51
C ASP A 53 20.38 -14.84 17.39
N GLU A 54 21.63 -15.12 17.04
CA GLU A 54 22.40 -14.42 16.00
C GLU A 54 21.77 -14.47 14.60
N THR A 55 20.93 -15.46 14.34
CA THR A 55 20.25 -15.65 13.05
C THR A 55 18.93 -14.89 12.96
N SER A 56 18.43 -14.41 14.10
CA SER A 56 17.17 -13.68 14.19
C SER A 56 17.29 -12.26 13.64
N PRO A 57 16.32 -11.79 12.84
CA PRO A 57 16.25 -10.39 12.43
C PRO A 57 15.94 -9.43 13.60
N LEU A 58 15.62 -9.96 14.78
CA LEU A 58 15.32 -9.21 16.01
C LEU A 58 16.47 -9.27 17.03
N ARG A 59 17.67 -9.69 16.62
CA ARG A 59 18.86 -9.68 17.48
C ARG A 59 19.07 -8.29 18.11
N GLY A 60 19.35 -8.25 19.41
CA GLY A 60 19.58 -7.02 20.16
C GLY A 60 18.31 -6.21 20.44
N GLN A 61 17.12 -6.75 20.10
CA GLN A 61 15.83 -6.12 20.36
C GLN A 61 15.01 -7.01 21.31
N ILE A 62 14.10 -6.38 22.05
CA ILE A 62 13.18 -7.08 22.94
C ILE A 62 11.85 -7.27 22.19
N PRO A 63 11.52 -8.47 21.70
CA PRO A 63 10.24 -8.70 21.05
C PRO A 63 9.09 -8.53 22.04
N LEU A 64 7.94 -8.09 21.54
CA LEU A 64 6.73 -8.05 22.34
C LEU A 64 6.34 -9.48 22.79
N PRO A 65 6.01 -9.72 24.08
CA PRO A 65 5.61 -11.04 24.54
C PRO A 65 4.42 -11.60 23.75
N PRO A 66 4.41 -12.90 23.39
CA PRO A 66 3.39 -13.47 22.50
C PRO A 66 1.94 -13.22 22.97
N VAL A 67 1.68 -13.37 24.26
CA VAL A 67 0.33 -13.15 24.83
C VAL A 67 -0.11 -11.70 24.68
N MET A 68 0.79 -10.75 24.95
CA MET A 68 0.51 -9.33 24.80
C MET A 68 0.31 -8.96 23.32
N GLY A 69 1.13 -9.52 22.43
CA GLY A 69 0.96 -9.38 20.98
C GLY A 69 -0.42 -9.86 20.52
N ALA A 70 -0.83 -11.06 20.93
CA ALA A 70 -2.14 -11.61 20.61
C ALA A 70 -3.30 -10.75 21.13
N GLN A 71 -3.18 -10.19 22.35
CA GLN A 71 -4.19 -9.29 22.92
C GLN A 71 -4.33 -7.98 22.13
N ILE A 72 -3.20 -7.37 21.76
CA ILE A 72 -3.19 -6.16 20.93
C ILE A 72 -3.79 -6.46 19.56
N GLU A 73 -3.44 -7.58 18.93
CA GLU A 73 -4.02 -7.99 17.66
C GLU A 73 -5.54 -8.16 17.74
N LEU A 74 -6.05 -8.81 18.80
CA LEU A 74 -7.48 -9.00 19.01
C LEU A 74 -8.22 -7.65 19.06
N ILE A 75 -7.69 -6.67 19.80
CA ILE A 75 -8.27 -5.32 19.91
C ILE A 75 -8.22 -4.62 18.55
N LEU A 76 -7.05 -4.61 17.89
CA LEU A 76 -6.85 -3.98 16.59
C LEU A 76 -7.83 -4.54 15.55
N ILE A 77 -7.98 -5.86 15.46
CA ILE A 77 -8.83 -6.51 14.45
C ILE A 77 -10.31 -6.31 14.76
N HIS A 78 -10.75 -6.66 15.96
CA HIS A 78 -12.18 -6.73 16.27
C HIS A 78 -12.79 -5.39 16.64
N GLN A 79 -12.07 -4.54 17.35
CA GLN A 79 -12.63 -3.26 17.84
C GLN A 79 -12.36 -2.11 16.87
N ILE A 80 -11.20 -2.10 16.19
CA ILE A 80 -10.77 -0.96 15.38
C ILE A 80 -10.97 -1.23 13.88
N GLN A 81 -10.30 -2.24 13.34
CA GLN A 81 -10.32 -2.52 11.89
C GLN A 81 -11.73 -2.85 11.39
N THR A 82 -12.53 -3.59 12.17
CA THR A 82 -13.88 -4.00 11.75
C THR A 82 -14.82 -2.81 11.55
N SER A 83 -14.87 -1.86 12.49
CA SER A 83 -15.68 -0.63 12.34
C SER A 83 -15.13 0.27 11.23
N LEU A 84 -13.82 0.54 11.25
CA LEU A 84 -13.19 1.44 10.28
C LEU A 84 -13.35 0.93 8.84
N ARG A 85 -13.27 -0.38 8.60
CA ARG A 85 -13.43 -0.96 7.27
C ARG A 85 -14.82 -0.66 6.70
N ARG A 86 -15.87 -0.89 7.48
CA ARG A 86 -17.26 -0.65 7.04
C ARG A 86 -17.47 0.82 6.73
N GLU A 87 -17.19 1.69 7.69
CA GLU A 87 -17.43 3.14 7.55
C GLU A 87 -16.59 3.77 6.43
N MET A 88 -15.33 3.36 6.28
CA MET A 88 -14.46 3.86 5.23
C MET A 88 -14.96 3.43 3.84
N LEU A 89 -15.39 2.18 3.68
CA LEU A 89 -15.92 1.68 2.41
C LEU A 89 -17.23 2.38 2.03
N GLU A 90 -18.15 2.55 2.98
CA GLU A 90 -19.39 3.29 2.75
C GLU A 90 -19.12 4.73 2.30
N ASN A 91 -18.22 5.43 3.00
CA ASN A 91 -17.84 6.80 2.66
C ASN A 91 -17.11 6.91 1.32
N LEU A 92 -16.20 5.97 1.02
CA LEU A 92 -15.49 5.93 -0.25
C LEU A 92 -16.46 5.66 -1.41
N GLN A 93 -17.38 4.70 -1.24
CA GLN A 93 -18.38 4.38 -2.25
C GLN A 93 -19.27 5.58 -2.54
N ALA A 94 -19.79 6.25 -1.50
CA ALA A 94 -20.61 7.44 -1.66
C ALA A 94 -19.87 8.57 -2.40
N MET A 95 -18.60 8.81 -2.05
CA MET A 95 -17.78 9.85 -2.69
C MET A 95 -17.43 9.51 -4.15
N THR A 96 -17.12 8.24 -4.42
CA THR A 96 -16.82 7.72 -5.76
C THR A 96 -18.04 7.81 -6.67
N GLN A 97 -19.23 7.43 -6.18
CA GLN A 97 -20.48 7.49 -6.93
C GLN A 97 -20.94 8.91 -7.21
N ALA A 98 -20.70 9.85 -6.29
CA ALA A 98 -20.96 11.27 -6.52
C ALA A 98 -20.12 11.85 -7.68
N ASN A 99 -18.97 11.23 -7.98
CA ASN A 99 -18.10 11.50 -9.12
C ASN A 99 -17.84 12.99 -9.40
N LYS A 100 -17.60 13.77 -8.33
CA LYS A 100 -17.37 15.22 -8.39
C LYS A 100 -15.89 15.53 -8.64
N HIS A 101 -15.63 16.56 -9.43
CA HIS A 101 -14.27 16.99 -9.76
C HIS A 101 -13.48 17.42 -8.49
N GLN A 102 -14.16 18.03 -7.53
CA GLN A 102 -13.56 18.51 -6.28
C GLN A 102 -13.06 17.36 -5.40
N THR A 103 -13.78 16.24 -5.37
CA THR A 103 -13.44 15.10 -4.50
C THR A 103 -12.51 14.09 -5.17
N TRP A 104 -12.22 14.26 -6.46
CA TRP A 104 -11.43 13.30 -7.24
C TRP A 104 -10.06 13.03 -6.61
N TYR A 105 -9.37 14.08 -6.16
CA TYR A 105 -8.05 13.92 -5.54
C TYR A 105 -8.09 13.10 -4.25
N THR A 106 -9.14 13.29 -3.44
CA THR A 106 -9.36 12.49 -2.22
C THR A 106 -9.65 11.04 -2.57
N THR A 107 -10.54 10.78 -3.53
CA THR A 107 -10.83 9.42 -4.03
C THR A 107 -9.56 8.73 -4.52
N TYR A 108 -8.74 9.43 -5.32
CA TYR A 108 -7.44 8.93 -5.78
C TYR A 108 -6.53 8.54 -4.61
N LEU A 109 -6.33 9.43 -3.63
CA LEU A 109 -5.43 9.19 -2.50
C LEU A 109 -5.88 7.99 -1.66
N VAL A 110 -7.18 7.89 -1.38
CA VAL A 110 -7.74 6.78 -0.59
C VAL A 110 -7.58 5.46 -1.36
N THR A 111 -7.96 5.42 -2.64
CA THR A 111 -7.77 4.23 -3.49
C THR A 111 -6.31 3.82 -3.53
N PHE A 112 -5.38 4.76 -3.69
CA PHE A 112 -3.94 4.48 -3.70
C PHE A 112 -3.48 3.87 -2.36
N ILE A 113 -3.92 4.40 -1.22
CA ILE A 113 -3.58 3.86 0.11
C ILE A 113 -4.09 2.42 0.26
N LEU A 114 -5.31 2.14 -0.19
CA LEU A 114 -5.92 0.81 -0.10
C LEU A 114 -5.21 -0.21 -1.01
N LEU A 115 -4.91 0.16 -2.25
CA LEU A 115 -4.14 -0.69 -3.18
C LEU A 115 -2.73 -0.96 -2.64
N HIS A 116 -2.09 0.06 -2.07
CA HIS A 116 -0.80 -0.10 -1.42
C HIS A 116 -0.87 -1.06 -0.22
N ASN A 117 -1.92 -0.98 0.60
CA ASN A 117 -2.16 -1.95 1.66
C ASN A 117 -2.27 -3.39 1.13
N VAL A 118 -3.03 -3.61 0.05
CA VAL A 118 -3.15 -4.93 -0.57
C VAL A 118 -1.79 -5.47 -1.00
N ALA A 119 -0.95 -4.64 -1.64
CA ALA A 119 0.39 -5.04 -2.04
C ALA A 119 1.25 -5.44 -0.83
N LEU A 120 1.18 -4.67 0.25
CA LEU A 120 1.92 -4.94 1.49
C LEU A 120 1.42 -6.20 2.22
N LEU A 121 0.12 -6.48 2.20
CA LEU A 121 -0.46 -7.72 2.74
C LEU A 121 0.04 -8.94 1.96
N CYS A 122 0.01 -8.86 0.62
CA CYS A 122 0.55 -9.91 -0.23
C CYS A 122 2.04 -10.15 0.02
N GLN A 123 2.82 -9.07 0.19
CA GLN A 123 4.25 -9.16 0.52
C GLN A 123 4.46 -9.82 1.89
N HIS A 124 3.66 -9.47 2.89
CA HIS A 124 3.70 -10.08 4.21
C HIS A 124 3.41 -11.59 4.13
N ASP A 125 2.36 -12.01 3.43
CA ASP A 125 2.04 -13.43 3.22
C ASP A 125 3.15 -14.21 2.51
N ALA A 126 3.80 -13.59 1.51
CA ALA A 126 4.93 -14.21 0.81
C ALA A 126 6.19 -14.27 1.68
N GLY A 127 6.42 -13.26 2.52
CA GLY A 127 7.49 -13.27 3.51
C GLY A 127 7.28 -14.38 4.53
N TYR A 128 6.06 -14.50 5.05
CA TYR A 128 5.68 -15.53 6.02
C TYR A 128 5.85 -16.94 5.44
N ALA A 129 5.38 -17.17 4.20
CA ALA A 129 5.54 -18.47 3.54
C ALA A 129 7.01 -18.89 3.45
N ARG A 130 7.89 -17.98 3.01
CA ARG A 130 9.33 -18.23 2.92
C ARG A 130 9.96 -18.49 4.29
N LYS A 131 9.63 -17.67 5.29
CA LYS A 131 10.15 -17.79 6.66
C LYS A 131 9.82 -19.15 7.28
N HIS A 132 8.65 -19.70 6.97
CA HIS A 132 8.16 -20.95 7.54
C HIS A 132 8.29 -22.17 6.60
N GLY A 133 9.07 -22.05 5.51
CA GLY A 133 9.31 -23.17 4.58
C GLY A 133 8.06 -23.67 3.85
N ILE A 134 7.01 -22.86 3.77
CA ILE A 134 5.78 -23.20 3.04
C ILE A 134 6.12 -23.22 1.54
N LYS A 135 5.91 -24.37 0.88
CA LYS A 135 6.23 -24.58 -0.56
C LYS A 135 5.50 -23.64 -1.52
N SER A 136 4.45 -23.00 -1.02
CA SER A 136 3.54 -22.14 -1.76
C SER A 136 4.00 -20.67 -1.70
N ARG A 137 3.78 -19.88 -2.77
CA ARG A 137 4.20 -18.46 -2.83
C ARG A 137 3.65 -17.62 -1.67
N PHE A 138 2.45 -17.92 -1.20
CA PHE A 138 1.76 -17.18 -0.15
C PHE A 138 1.32 -18.13 0.95
N ALA A 139 1.37 -17.71 2.22
CA ALA A 139 0.94 -18.56 3.32
C ALA A 139 -0.57 -18.79 3.27
N ARG A 140 -1.35 -17.74 2.97
CA ARG A 140 -2.81 -17.78 2.87
C ARG A 140 -3.27 -17.45 1.44
N LYS A 141 -3.15 -18.42 0.53
CA LYS A 141 -3.47 -18.24 -0.90
C LYS A 141 -4.88 -17.70 -1.14
N ASP A 142 -5.88 -18.24 -0.45
CA ASP A 142 -7.27 -17.83 -0.67
C ASP A 142 -7.51 -16.38 -0.22
N MET A 143 -6.93 -15.97 0.91
CA MET A 143 -6.99 -14.58 1.35
C MET A 143 -6.32 -13.63 0.36
N VAL A 144 -5.17 -14.02 -0.21
CA VAL A 144 -4.50 -13.24 -1.26
C VAL A 144 -5.37 -13.12 -2.50
N ARG A 145 -6.09 -14.18 -2.90
CA ARG A 145 -7.05 -14.11 -4.01
C ARG A 145 -8.15 -13.10 -3.73
N GLU A 146 -8.74 -13.11 -2.54
CA GLU A 146 -9.76 -12.13 -2.14
C GLU A 146 -9.21 -10.69 -2.16
N TYR A 147 -7.97 -10.47 -1.71
CA TYR A 147 -7.34 -9.15 -1.79
C TYR A 147 -7.19 -8.67 -3.24
N GLN A 148 -6.86 -9.55 -4.18
CA GLN A 148 -6.75 -9.23 -5.60
C GLN A 148 -8.12 -8.88 -6.20
N VAL A 149 -9.17 -9.62 -5.84
CA VAL A 149 -10.55 -9.30 -6.25
C VAL A 149 -10.94 -7.90 -5.76
N GLY A 150 -10.71 -7.60 -4.48
CA GLY A 150 -10.98 -6.28 -3.91
C GLY A 150 -10.17 -5.15 -4.57
N ALA A 151 -8.89 -5.40 -4.87
CA ALA A 151 -8.05 -4.44 -5.59
C ALA A 151 -8.56 -4.14 -7.01
N ASN A 152 -9.00 -5.18 -7.73
CA ASN A 152 -9.59 -5.02 -9.06
C ASN A 152 -10.90 -4.21 -9.00
N ILE A 153 -11.73 -4.42 -7.99
CA ILE A 153 -12.95 -3.63 -7.77
C ILE A 153 -12.58 -2.15 -7.53
N LEU A 154 -11.62 -1.87 -6.64
CA LEU A 154 -11.15 -0.50 -6.39
C LEU A 154 -10.61 0.18 -7.66
N LEU A 155 -9.84 -0.55 -8.47
CA LEU A 155 -9.35 -0.05 -9.75
C LEU A 155 -10.48 0.23 -10.73
N ALA A 156 -11.47 -0.67 -10.84
CA ALA A 156 -12.62 -0.47 -11.72
C ALA A 156 -13.39 0.81 -11.37
N TYR A 157 -13.64 1.05 -10.07
CA TYR A 157 -14.26 2.29 -9.60
C TYR A 157 -13.39 3.52 -9.87
N PHE A 158 -12.07 3.42 -9.71
CA PHE A 158 -11.17 4.52 -10.04
C PHE A 158 -11.17 4.84 -11.54
N HIS A 159 -11.16 3.82 -12.41
CA HIS A 159 -11.27 4.01 -13.85
C HIS A 159 -12.61 4.62 -14.25
N TYR A 160 -13.71 4.21 -13.59
CA TYR A 160 -15.02 4.84 -13.76
C TYR A 160 -14.99 6.34 -13.44
N CYS A 161 -14.37 6.72 -12.32
CA CYS A 161 -14.22 8.14 -11.95
C CYS A 161 -13.40 8.93 -12.98
N ASN A 162 -12.50 8.29 -13.72
CA ASN A 162 -11.63 8.97 -14.68
C ASN A 162 -12.30 9.26 -16.03
N LYS A 163 -13.54 8.81 -16.28
CA LYS A 163 -14.31 9.14 -17.50
C LYS A 163 -13.54 8.89 -18.81
N GLY A 164 -12.74 7.82 -18.86
CA GLY A 164 -11.92 7.47 -20.04
C GLY A 164 -10.57 8.20 -20.12
N ILE A 165 -10.26 9.09 -19.18
CA ILE A 165 -8.92 9.66 -19.01
C ILE A 165 -8.05 8.65 -18.27
N TYR A 166 -6.77 8.59 -18.62
CA TYR A 166 -5.79 7.73 -17.97
C TYR A 166 -4.72 8.60 -17.27
N PRO A 167 -4.96 9.06 -16.02
CA PRO A 167 -4.11 10.04 -15.32
C PRO A 167 -2.62 9.67 -15.23
N PHE A 168 -2.30 8.37 -15.31
CA PHE A 168 -0.95 7.84 -15.22
C PHE A 168 -0.39 7.36 -16.57
N SER A 169 -1.06 7.62 -17.69
CA SER A 169 -0.47 7.36 -19.01
C SER A 169 0.43 8.52 -19.44
N ALA A 170 1.41 8.22 -20.30
CA ALA A 170 2.26 9.24 -20.92
C ALA A 170 1.46 10.22 -21.80
N GLU A 171 0.31 9.79 -22.32
CA GLU A 171 -0.55 10.57 -23.22
C GLU A 171 -1.41 11.60 -22.47
N CYS A 172 -1.67 11.40 -21.18
CA CYS A 172 -2.51 12.29 -20.39
C CYS A 172 -1.81 13.62 -20.12
N LYS A 173 -2.33 14.70 -20.70
CA LYS A 173 -1.84 16.06 -20.55
C LYS A 173 -2.40 16.72 -19.29
N GLU A 174 -1.80 17.82 -18.89
CA GLU A 174 -2.28 18.62 -17.75
C GLU A 174 -3.72 19.15 -17.97
N GLN A 175 -4.08 19.46 -19.22
CA GLN A 175 -5.44 19.87 -19.59
C GLN A 175 -6.46 18.75 -19.32
N ASP A 176 -6.11 17.49 -19.59
CA ASP A 176 -6.99 16.34 -19.30
C ASP A 176 -7.19 16.21 -17.80
N LEU A 177 -6.13 16.32 -16.99
CA LEU A 177 -6.21 16.29 -15.54
C LEU A 177 -7.07 17.43 -14.98
N SER A 178 -6.93 18.63 -15.55
CA SER A 178 -7.71 19.81 -15.15
C SER A 178 -9.19 19.66 -15.49
N SER A 179 -9.51 18.96 -16.58
CA SER A 179 -10.90 18.64 -16.95
C SER A 179 -11.52 17.58 -16.03
N LEU A 180 -10.68 16.71 -15.45
CA LEU A 180 -11.09 15.60 -14.61
C LEU A 180 -11.29 16.00 -13.14
N ALA A 181 -10.41 16.87 -12.64
CA ALA A 181 -10.29 17.15 -11.22
C ALA A 181 -9.94 18.60 -10.94
N ASP A 182 -10.43 19.11 -9.81
CA ASP A 182 -10.08 20.44 -9.31
C ASP A 182 -8.74 20.36 -8.56
N LEU A 183 -7.65 20.42 -9.32
CA LEU A 183 -6.28 20.30 -8.82
C LEU A 183 -5.58 21.66 -8.82
N ASP A 184 -5.02 22.02 -7.66
CA ASP A 184 -4.02 23.08 -7.60
C ASP A 184 -2.66 22.60 -8.12
N GLY A 185 -1.74 23.52 -8.40
CA GLY A 185 -0.43 23.19 -8.97
C GLY A 185 0.40 22.20 -8.14
N SER A 186 0.22 22.17 -6.81
CA SER A 186 0.91 21.21 -5.94
C SER A 186 0.31 19.81 -6.10
N LYS A 187 -1.01 19.69 -6.14
CA LYS A 187 -1.70 18.41 -6.38
C LYS A 187 -1.41 17.87 -7.77
N THR A 188 -1.45 18.71 -8.80
CA THR A 188 -1.11 18.33 -10.18
C THR A 188 0.32 17.80 -10.27
N LYS A 189 1.28 18.50 -9.67
CA LYS A 189 2.68 18.03 -9.60
C LYS A 189 2.80 16.69 -8.89
N PHE A 190 2.03 16.46 -7.82
CA PHE A 190 2.03 15.18 -7.12
C PHE A 190 1.53 14.03 -8.02
N ILE A 191 0.48 14.24 -8.83
CA ILE A 191 0.00 13.25 -9.79
C ILE A 191 1.09 12.90 -10.82
N PHE A 192 1.81 13.88 -11.35
CA PHE A 192 2.92 13.62 -12.28
C PHE A 192 4.09 12.89 -11.65
N VAL A 193 4.41 13.16 -10.38
CA VAL A 193 5.42 12.38 -9.65
C VAL A 193 4.97 10.92 -9.50
N THR A 194 3.70 10.68 -9.15
CA THR A 194 3.15 9.33 -9.09
C THR A 194 3.24 8.64 -10.44
N ARG A 195 2.88 9.32 -11.54
CA ARG A 195 2.99 8.80 -12.91
C ARG A 195 4.40 8.30 -13.20
N LYS A 196 5.40 9.15 -12.98
CA LYS A 196 6.80 8.78 -13.19
C LYS A 196 7.20 7.54 -12.38
N ALA A 197 6.80 7.48 -11.11
CA ALA A 197 7.09 6.32 -10.27
C ALA A 197 6.41 5.03 -10.77
N VAL A 198 5.22 5.13 -11.36
CA VAL A 198 4.53 3.99 -11.98
C VAL A 198 5.29 3.54 -13.23
N ASP A 199 5.67 4.46 -14.11
CA ASP A 199 6.43 4.16 -15.33
C ASP A 199 7.78 3.49 -15.02
N ASP A 200 8.52 4.02 -14.05
CA ASP A 200 9.79 3.45 -13.58
C ASP A 200 9.60 2.01 -13.08
N ASN A 201 8.50 1.74 -12.38
CA ASN A 201 8.18 0.41 -11.86
C ASN A 201 7.76 -0.57 -12.98
N ILE A 202 6.97 -0.12 -13.96
CA ILE A 202 6.62 -0.92 -15.14
C ILE A 202 7.89 -1.29 -15.91
N ASN A 203 8.77 -0.33 -16.15
CA ASN A 203 10.05 -0.57 -16.83
C ASN A 203 10.93 -1.56 -16.06
N PHE A 204 11.00 -1.44 -14.74
CA PHE A 204 11.73 -2.36 -13.88
C PHE A 204 11.16 -3.78 -13.93
N THR A 205 9.85 -3.93 -13.79
CA THR A 205 9.18 -5.24 -13.85
C THR A 205 9.30 -5.89 -15.21
N ASN A 206 9.20 -5.13 -16.31
CA ASN A 206 9.42 -5.63 -17.67
C ASN A 206 10.87 -6.14 -17.87
N ARG A 207 11.87 -5.44 -17.31
CA ARG A 207 13.27 -5.88 -17.36
C ARG A 207 13.50 -7.20 -16.61
N ILE A 208 12.83 -7.39 -15.47
CA ILE A 208 12.93 -8.63 -14.69
C ILE A 208 12.13 -9.77 -15.33
N GLY A 209 10.99 -9.46 -15.94
CA GLY A 209 10.09 -10.42 -16.57
C GLY A 209 10.52 -10.91 -17.96
N ASN A 210 11.56 -10.34 -18.57
CA ASN A 210 12.03 -10.72 -19.90
C ASN A 210 13.28 -11.61 -19.84
N PRO A 211 13.14 -12.96 -19.82
CA PRO A 211 14.29 -13.87 -19.77
C PRO A 211 15.21 -13.79 -21.01
N ARG A 212 14.77 -13.16 -22.11
CA ARG A 212 15.58 -13.03 -23.34
C ARG A 212 16.77 -12.07 -23.20
N GLN A 213 16.75 -11.10 -22.29
CA GLN A 213 17.90 -10.21 -22.08
C GLN A 213 19.00 -10.81 -21.19
N ARG A 214 18.71 -11.87 -20.41
CA ARG A 214 19.74 -12.58 -19.64
C ARG A 214 20.63 -13.47 -20.52
N SER A 215 20.13 -13.94 -21.67
CA SER A 215 20.88 -14.84 -22.53
C SER A 215 21.94 -14.13 -23.39
N ASN A 216 21.72 -12.85 -23.74
CA ASN A 216 22.68 -12.11 -24.57
C ASN A 216 23.92 -11.65 -23.79
N ALA A 217 23.81 -11.46 -22.47
CA ALA A 217 24.95 -11.12 -21.61
C ALA A 217 25.91 -12.30 -21.34
N HIS A 218 25.55 -13.53 -21.73
CA HIS A 218 26.42 -14.70 -21.65
C HIS A 218 27.03 -15.13 -23.00
N GLN A 219 26.54 -14.57 -24.11
CA GLN A 219 27.11 -14.85 -25.44
C GLN A 219 28.13 -13.80 -25.89
N GLU A 220 28.10 -12.57 -25.38
CA GLU A 220 29.13 -11.56 -25.71
C GLU A 220 30.44 -11.75 -24.94
N HIS A 221 30.47 -12.51 -23.84
CA HIS A 221 31.73 -12.79 -23.12
C HIS A 221 32.46 -14.06 -23.58
N THR A 222 31.88 -14.87 -24.47
CA THR A 222 32.52 -16.09 -24.99
C THR A 222 33.05 -15.95 -26.42
N ALA A 223 32.78 -14.83 -27.11
CA ALA A 223 33.24 -14.59 -28.48
C ALA A 223 34.54 -13.74 -28.59
N GLU A 224 35.10 -13.24 -27.49
CA GLU A 224 36.37 -12.47 -27.46
C GLU A 224 37.55 -13.25 -26.84
N SER A 225 37.49 -14.59 -26.76
CA SER A 225 38.59 -15.41 -26.23
C SER A 225 38.84 -16.71 -27.00
N SER A 226 38.75 -16.67 -28.33
CA SER A 226 39.26 -17.75 -29.19
C SER A 226 39.87 -17.19 -30.46
#